data_AF-A0A450TZH7-F1
#
_entry.id   AF-A0A450TZH7-F1
#
_cell.length_a   1.000
_cell.length_b   1.000
_cell.length_c   1.000
_cell.angle_alpha   90.00
_cell.angle_beta   90.00
_cell.angle_gamma   90.00
#
_symmetry.space_group_name_H-M   'P 1'
#
loop_
_entity.id
_entity.type
_entity.pdbx_description
1 polymer ?
#
loop_
_entity_poly.entity_id
_entity_poly.type
_entity_poly.pdbx_seq_one_letter_code
_entity_poly.pdbx_strand_id
1 'polypeptide(L)'
;MIPFNKPHLGGKELWNIAQAHVQGQMAGDGSFTKQCQAWLEERTGTHKALLSHTLATTDLEMAAILADLQPSDEVIMPSYTFSKFYR
;
A
#
# COMPACT_ATOMS: atom_id res chain seq x y z
N MET A 1 -21.26 -20.45 11.53
CA MET A 1 -20.28 -19.49 12.09
C MET A 1 -19.97 -18.46 11.00
N ILE A 2 -20.18 -17.17 11.25
CA ILE A 2 -19.95 -16.09 10.28
C ILE A 2 -18.52 -15.56 10.51
N PRO A 3 -17.65 -15.51 9.48
CA PRO A 3 -16.28 -15.02 9.63
C PRO A 3 -16.25 -13.49 9.79
N PHE A 4 -15.35 -12.99 10.64
CA PHE A 4 -15.15 -11.56 10.90
C PHE A 4 -14.54 -10.80 9.71
N ASN A 5 -13.60 -11.42 9.00
CA ASN A 5 -13.02 -10.90 7.77
C ASN A 5 -12.90 -12.05 6.77
N LYS A 6 -13.40 -11.85 5.55
CA LYS A 6 -13.25 -12.81 4.46
C LYS A 6 -12.77 -12.03 3.23
N PRO A 7 -11.62 -12.39 2.64
CA PRO A 7 -11.15 -11.77 1.41
C PRO A 7 -12.26 -11.80 0.34
N HIS A 8 -12.57 -10.64 -0.22
CA HIS A 8 -13.52 -10.54 -1.31
C HIS A 8 -12.80 -10.92 -2.61
N LEU A 9 -13.35 -11.90 -3.33
CA LEU A 9 -12.89 -12.30 -4.64
C LEU A 9 -13.90 -11.81 -5.69
N GLY A 10 -13.48 -10.88 -6.53
CA GLY A 10 -14.23 -10.29 -7.63
C GLY A 10 -14.15 -11.09 -8.95
N GLY A 11 -13.37 -12.17 -8.98
CA GLY A 11 -13.36 -13.18 -10.06
C GLY A 11 -12.38 -12.91 -11.21
N LYS A 12 -11.71 -11.76 -11.24
CA LYS A 12 -10.73 -11.40 -12.28
C LYS A 12 -9.28 -11.53 -11.83
N GLU A 13 -9.04 -11.91 -10.57
CA GLU A 13 -7.71 -11.95 -9.95
C GLU A 13 -6.79 -12.93 -10.68
N LEU A 14 -7.26 -14.17 -10.89
CA LEU A 14 -6.49 -15.20 -11.59
C LEU A 14 -6.15 -14.79 -13.03
N TRP A 15 -7.08 -14.10 -13.70
CA TRP A 15 -6.84 -13.59 -15.05
C TRP A 15 -5.78 -12.49 -15.05
N ASN A 16 -5.84 -11.54 -14.12
CA ASN A 16 -4.83 -10.49 -13.98
C ASN A 16 -3.45 -11.06 -13.63
N ILE A 17 -3.37 -12.07 -12.76
CA ILE A 17 -2.12 -12.75 -12.41
C ILE A 17 -1.55 -13.47 -13.64
N ALA A 18 -2.39 -14.19 -14.39
CA ALA A 18 -1.96 -14.84 -15.62
C ALA A 18 -1.47 -13.83 -16.67
N GLN A 19 -2.13 -12.67 -16.81
CA GLN A 19 -1.69 -11.60 -17.70
C GLN A 19 -0.33 -11.03 -17.28
N ALA A 20 -0.10 -10.79 -15.99
CA ALA A 20 1.19 -10.33 -15.48
C ALA A 20 2.31 -11.34 -15.79
N HIS A 21 2.00 -12.64 -15.67
CA HIS A 21 2.92 -13.72 -16.00
C HIS A 21 3.25 -13.76 -17.50
N VAL A 22 2.25 -13.66 -18.37
CA VAL A 22 2.44 -13.62 -19.84
C VAL A 22 3.25 -12.39 -20.28
N GLN A 23 3.05 -11.25 -19.61
CA GLN A 23 3.81 -10.02 -19.87
C GLN A 23 5.25 -10.07 -19.34
N GLY A 24 5.62 -11.11 -18.59
CA GLY A 24 6.95 -11.24 -17.99
C GLY A 24 7.26 -10.21 -16.89
N GLN A 25 6.27 -9.47 -16.41
CA GLN A 25 6.42 -8.38 -15.45
C GLN A 25 5.77 -8.73 -14.12
N MET A 26 6.40 -9.63 -13.37
CA MET A 26 6.00 -9.99 -11.99
C MET A 26 6.77 -9.22 -10.91
N ALA A 27 7.80 -8.46 -11.31
CA ALA A 27 8.55 -7.59 -10.41
C ALA A 27 7.77 -6.30 -10.08
N GLY A 28 8.28 -5.55 -9.10
CA GLY A 28 7.82 -4.20 -8.78
C GLY A 28 7.76 -3.27 -9.98
N ASP A 29 6.95 -2.23 -9.88
CA ASP A 29 6.77 -1.19 -10.91
C ASP A 29 6.31 -1.67 -12.29
N GLY A 30 5.74 -2.89 -12.36
CA GLY A 30 5.11 -3.43 -13.57
C GLY A 30 3.87 -2.66 -14.02
N SER A 31 3.31 -3.09 -15.16
CA SER A 31 2.11 -2.51 -15.77
C SER A 31 0.92 -2.41 -14.80
N PHE A 32 0.70 -3.42 -13.96
CA PHE A 32 -0.37 -3.43 -12.96
C PHE A 32 -0.10 -2.46 -11.80
N THR A 33 1.15 -2.34 -11.35
CA THR A 33 1.54 -1.37 -10.31
C THR A 33 1.19 0.04 -10.74
N LYS A 34 1.55 0.42 -11.97
CA LYS A 34 1.26 1.76 -12.53
C LYS A 34 -0.24 2.01 -12.66
N GLN A 35 -1.00 1.02 -13.12
CA GLN A 35 -2.46 1.12 -13.21
C GLN A 35 -3.10 1.34 -11.84
N CYS A 36 -2.66 0.59 -10.83
CA CYS A 36 -3.16 0.74 -9.47
C CYS A 36 -2.77 2.11 -8.86
N GLN A 37 -1.54 2.58 -9.08
CA GLN A 37 -1.11 3.92 -8.64
C GLN A 37 -1.95 5.03 -9.28
N ALA A 38 -2.13 4.99 -10.60
CA ALA A 38 -2.94 5.98 -11.31
C ALA A 38 -4.41 5.98 -10.82
N TRP A 39 -4.98 4.79 -10.61
CA TRP A 39 -6.33 4.67 -10.07
C TRP A 39 -6.46 5.24 -8.65
N LEU A 40 -5.44 5.02 -7.79
CA LEU A 40 -5.40 5.61 -6.45
C LEU A 40 -5.24 7.14 -6.50
N GLU A 41 -4.38 7.66 -7.38
CA GLU A 41 -4.21 9.10 -7.62
C GLU A 41 -5.54 9.74 -8.02
N GLU A 42 -6.27 9.15 -8.97
CA GLU A 42 -7.58 9.64 -9.40
C GLU A 42 -8.63 9.58 -8.28
N ARG A 43 -8.67 8.49 -7.52
CA ARG A 43 -9.71 8.26 -6.48
C ARG A 43 -9.50 9.07 -5.22
N THR A 44 -8.25 9.25 -4.81
CA THR A 44 -7.91 9.94 -3.56
C THR A 44 -7.56 11.41 -3.77
N GLY A 45 -7.29 11.83 -5.00
CA GLY A 45 -6.82 13.17 -5.32
C GLY A 45 -5.38 13.45 -4.87
N THR A 46 -4.63 12.41 -4.46
CA THR A 46 -3.23 12.58 -4.08
C THR A 46 -2.38 12.93 -5.31
N HIS A 47 -1.34 13.75 -5.11
CA HIS A 47 -0.40 14.11 -6.17
C HIS A 47 0.41 12.90 -6.67
N LYS A 48 0.70 11.95 -5.78
CA LYS A 48 1.41 10.73 -6.13
C LYS A 48 0.99 9.58 -5.21
N ALA A 49 0.64 8.44 -5.80
CA ALA A 49 0.48 7.20 -5.07
C ALA A 49 1.68 6.29 -5.34
N LEU A 50 2.30 5.78 -4.28
CA LEU A 50 3.38 4.80 -4.37
C LEU A 50 2.88 3.49 -3.75
N LEU A 51 3.13 2.38 -4.44
CA LEU A 51 2.80 1.06 -3.95
C LEU A 51 4.10 0.44 -3.46
N SER A 52 4.21 0.23 -2.15
CA SER A 52 5.37 -0.47 -1.61
C SER A 52 5.14 -1.97 -1.57
N HIS A 53 6.25 -2.70 -1.61
CA HIS A 53 6.27 -4.17 -1.57
C HIS A 53 6.05 -4.75 -0.17
N THR A 54 6.05 -3.90 0.85
CA THR A 54 6.21 -4.30 2.24
C THR A 54 5.19 -3.52 3.04
N LEU A 55 4.15 -4.22 3.52
CA LEU A 55 3.20 -3.87 4.59
C LEU A 55 3.17 -2.40 5.05
N ALA A 56 1.98 -1.85 5.30
CA ALA A 56 1.75 -0.46 5.75
C ALA A 56 2.68 0.12 6.86
N THR A 57 3.39 -0.72 7.62
CA THR A 57 4.49 -0.30 8.52
C THR A 57 5.66 0.32 7.76
N THR A 58 6.13 -0.28 6.66
CA THR A 58 7.26 0.26 5.89
C THR A 58 6.86 1.52 5.11
N ASP A 59 5.60 1.64 4.71
CA ASP A 59 5.06 2.89 4.16
C ASP A 59 5.15 4.05 5.15
N LEU A 60 4.87 3.78 6.43
CA LEU A 60 4.94 4.78 7.48
C LEU A 60 6.40 5.15 7.82
N GLU A 61 7.30 4.17 7.86
CA GLU A 61 8.74 4.41 8.00
C GLU A 61 9.29 5.28 6.86
N MET A 62 8.87 5.00 5.61
CA MET A 62 9.23 5.83 4.47
C MET A 62 8.65 7.25 4.57
N ALA A 63 7.41 7.39 5.04
CA ALA A 63 6.81 8.71 5.27
C ALA A 63 7.58 9.51 6.35
N ALA A 64 8.02 8.85 7.42
CA ALA A 64 8.83 9.46 8.48
C ALA A 64 10.20 9.93 7.96
N ILE A 65 10.86 9.12 7.11
CA ILE A 65 12.12 9.50 6.45
C ILE A 65 11.91 10.68 5.49
N LEU A 66 10.83 10.66 4.69
CA LEU A 66 10.51 11.75 3.77
C LEU A 66 10.15 13.05 4.48
N ALA A 67 9.57 12.96 5.68
CA ALA A 67 9.30 14.10 6.54
C ALA A 67 10.54 14.60 7.32
N ASP A 68 11.70 13.96 7.14
CA ASP A 68 12.97 14.26 7.81
C ASP A 68 12.86 14.32 9.34
N LEU A 69 12.08 13.39 9.91
CA LEU A 69 11.87 13.33 11.36
C LEU A 69 13.18 12.99 12.08
N GLN A 70 13.56 13.85 13.02
CA GLN A 70 14.78 13.71 13.81
C GLN A 70 14.47 13.21 15.24
N PRO A 71 15.47 12.64 15.94
CA PRO A 71 15.35 12.24 17.36
C PRO A 71 15.16 13.44 18.29
N SER A 72 13.97 14.05 18.29
CA SER A 72 13.44 15.12 19.17
C SER A 72 12.10 15.65 18.65
N ASP A 73 11.67 15.26 17.45
CA ASP A 73 10.42 15.74 16.85
C ASP A 73 9.20 15.03 17.47
N GLU A 74 8.14 15.81 17.70
CA GLU A 74 6.88 15.30 18.25
C GLU A 74 5.87 14.99 17.15
N VAL A 75 5.31 13.77 17.18
CA VAL A 75 4.26 13.33 16.24
C VAL A 75 2.98 13.10 17.02
N ILE A 76 1.91 13.81 16.66
CA ILE A 76 0.58 13.62 17.25
C ILE A 76 -0.05 12.37 16.65
N MET A 77 -0.35 11.39 17.49
CA MET A 77 -1.00 10.14 17.08
C MET A 77 -2.17 9.77 18.00
N PRO A 78 -3.21 9.08 17.49
CA PRO A 78 -4.32 8.60 18.31
C PRO A 78 -3.86 7.49 19.26
N SER A 79 -4.38 7.49 20.49
CA SER A 79 -4.07 6.49 21.52
C SER A 79 -4.68 5.11 21.27
N TYR A 80 -5.70 5.03 20.41
CA TYR A 80 -6.33 3.77 19.98
C TYR A 80 -6.04 3.54 18.50
N THR A 81 -4.88 2.94 18.23
CA THR A 81 -4.44 2.56 16.89
C THR A 81 -3.70 1.24 16.94
N PHE A 82 -3.33 0.68 15.77
CA PHE A 82 -2.51 -0.52 15.72
C PHE A 82 -1.15 -0.29 16.38
N SER A 83 -0.65 -1.27 17.14
CA SER A 83 0.62 -1.13 17.90
C SER A 83 1.84 -0.78 17.04
N LYS A 84 1.76 -1.02 15.73
CA LYS A 84 2.80 -0.70 14.74
C LYS A 84 3.05 0.81 14.56
N PHE A 85 2.19 1.70 15.09
CA PHE A 85 2.38 3.15 15.02
C PHE A 85 3.29 3.75 16.12
N TYR A 86 3.72 2.95 17.12
CA TYR A 86 4.54 3.42 18.26
C TYR A 86 6.02 3.01 18.18
N ARG A 87 6.43 2.31 17.12
CA ARG A 87 7.80 1.86 16.90
C ARG A 87 8.45 2.71 15.84
#